data_AF-A0A016X4W0-F1
#
_entry.id   AF-A0A016X4W0-F1
#
_cell.length_a   1.000
_cell.length_b   1.000
_cell.length_c   1.000
_cell.angle_alpha   90.00
_cell.angle_beta   90.00
_cell.angle_gamma   90.00
#
_symmetry.space_group_name_H-M   'P 1'
#
loop_
_entity.id
_entity.type
_entity.pdbx_description
1 polymer ?
#
loop_
_entity_poly.entity_id
_entity_poly.type
_entity_poly.pdbx_seq_one_letter_code
_entity_poly.pdbx_strand_id
1 'polypeptide(L)'
;MPNPPPKEDTWAFQKIGTAFPPNPVKVLGQQNMYVALWYKHGKPIHGRSWNNGGVVECSFPYKKAELRTAQQLEGNIQVLQYTGDHNTQGFWYEWIQYKDRFDKSEGRQLLRCGDSFPILWKDRPEGALLGYVDNKTEIALFSCDGKVYEKKGGELSNMYIVMRNTIGGPPHCECSTCKVAPPPPGPPPPR
;
A
#
# COMPACT_ATOMS: atom_id res chain seq x y z
N MET A 1 -9.29 -1.80 24.42
CA MET A 1 -10.11 -0.60 24.11
C MET A 1 -10.31 -0.54 22.61
N PRO A 2 -11.46 -0.03 22.11
CA PRO A 2 -11.62 0.21 20.69
C PRO A 2 -10.62 1.26 20.20
N ASN A 3 -10.22 1.17 18.93
CA ASN A 3 -9.35 2.17 18.31
C ASN A 3 -10.02 3.55 18.31
N PRO A 4 -9.25 4.67 18.34
CA PRO A 4 -9.83 5.97 18.09
C PRO A 4 -10.41 6.06 16.67
N PRO A 5 -11.23 7.09 16.36
CA PRO A 5 -11.69 7.32 15.00
C PRO A 5 -10.51 7.37 14.00
N PRO A 6 -10.60 6.66 12.85
CA PRO A 6 -9.50 6.57 11.91
C PRO A 6 -9.22 7.93 11.26
N LYS A 7 -7.97 8.40 11.34
CA LYS A 7 -7.48 9.59 10.63
C LYS A 7 -7.36 9.32 9.14
N GLU A 8 -7.24 10.38 8.34
CA GLU A 8 -6.98 10.27 6.91
C GLU A 8 -5.56 9.75 6.59
N ASP A 9 -5.43 9.15 5.42
CA ASP A 9 -4.15 8.69 4.89
C ASP A 9 -3.20 9.87 4.66
N THR A 10 -1.95 9.73 5.08
CA THR A 10 -0.94 10.79 4.93
C THR A 10 -0.07 10.54 3.70
N TRP A 11 -0.10 11.48 2.77
CA TRP A 11 0.67 11.45 1.53
C TRP A 11 1.73 12.55 1.52
N ALA A 12 2.99 12.19 1.82
CA ALA A 12 4.09 13.17 1.83
C ALA A 12 4.44 13.59 0.41
N PHE A 13 4.50 14.91 0.17
CA PHE A 13 5.11 15.46 -1.03
C PHE A 13 6.58 15.04 -1.12
N GLN A 14 6.97 14.51 -2.28
CA GLN A 14 8.29 13.98 -2.52
C GLN A 14 8.83 14.51 -3.85
N LYS A 15 9.96 15.22 -3.78
CA LYS A 15 10.76 15.58 -4.94
C LYS A 15 11.53 14.36 -5.42
N ILE A 16 11.44 14.05 -6.71
CA ILE A 16 12.20 12.94 -7.31
C ILE A 16 13.69 13.28 -7.25
N GLY A 17 14.53 12.31 -6.90
CA GLY A 17 15.97 12.51 -6.74
C GLY A 17 16.39 13.11 -5.39
N THR A 18 15.49 13.20 -4.39
CA THR A 18 15.85 13.50 -2.99
C THR A 18 15.58 12.30 -2.09
N ALA A 19 16.05 12.32 -0.84
CA ALA A 19 15.81 11.24 0.12
C ALA A 19 14.30 11.00 0.37
N PHE A 20 13.95 9.77 0.76
CA PHE A 20 12.59 9.41 1.15
C PHE A 20 12.09 10.24 2.34
N PRO A 21 10.77 10.47 2.45
CA PRO A 21 10.22 11.06 3.66
C PRO A 21 10.24 10.01 4.79
N PRO A 22 10.07 10.41 6.06
CA PRO A 22 10.07 9.46 7.17
C PRO A 22 8.92 8.46 7.08
N ASN A 23 9.12 7.25 7.58
CA ASN A 23 8.11 6.18 7.68
C ASN A 23 7.32 5.90 6.37
N PRO A 24 8.00 5.73 5.22
CA PRO A 24 7.32 5.41 3.97
C PRO A 24 6.76 3.99 4.04
N VAL A 25 5.54 3.80 3.55
CA VAL A 25 4.88 2.49 3.57
C VAL A 25 5.49 1.58 2.50
N LYS A 26 6.17 0.53 2.96
CA LYS A 26 6.72 -0.52 2.09
C LYS A 26 5.61 -1.39 1.51
N VAL A 27 5.85 -1.88 0.31
CA VAL A 27 5.02 -2.89 -0.35
C VAL A 27 5.25 -4.24 0.30
N LEU A 28 4.17 -5.01 0.49
CA LEU A 28 4.21 -6.32 1.16
C LEU A 28 5.31 -7.24 0.62
N GLY A 29 6.22 -7.65 1.50
CA GLY A 29 7.30 -8.59 1.17
C GLY A 29 8.37 -8.04 0.22
N GLN A 30 8.37 -6.74 -0.06
CA GLN A 30 9.36 -6.11 -0.94
C GLN A 30 10.41 -5.35 -0.14
N GLN A 31 11.69 -5.58 -0.47
CA GLN A 31 12.81 -4.96 0.25
C GLN A 31 12.91 -3.45 -0.02
N ASN A 32 12.71 -3.05 -1.27
CA ASN A 32 12.98 -1.71 -1.79
C ASN A 32 11.85 -1.23 -2.72
N MET A 33 10.60 -1.33 -2.28
CA MET A 33 9.45 -0.83 -3.03
C MET A 33 8.45 -0.18 -2.07
N TYR A 34 7.97 1.00 -2.42
CA TYR A 34 7.10 1.83 -1.58
C TYR A 34 5.89 2.34 -2.38
N VAL A 35 4.77 2.51 -1.70
CA VAL A 35 3.51 2.98 -2.31
C VAL A 35 3.65 4.46 -2.66
N ALA A 36 3.42 4.80 -3.93
CA ALA A 36 3.53 6.17 -4.43
C ALA A 36 2.25 6.60 -5.15
N LEU A 37 2.03 7.91 -5.20
CA LEU A 37 0.88 8.56 -5.81
C LEU A 37 1.35 9.73 -6.67
N TRP A 38 0.75 9.89 -7.83
CA TRP A 38 0.98 11.01 -8.73
C TRP A 38 -0.35 11.53 -9.26
N TYR A 39 -0.42 12.82 -9.59
CA TYR A 39 -1.61 13.44 -10.15
C TYR A 39 -1.35 13.95 -11.56
N LYS A 40 -2.24 13.61 -12.49
CA LYS A 40 -2.23 14.16 -13.85
C LYS A 40 -3.58 14.79 -14.16
N HIS A 41 -3.60 16.10 -14.36
CA HIS A 41 -4.84 16.87 -14.61
C HIS A 41 -5.93 16.61 -13.55
N GLY A 42 -5.54 16.59 -12.27
CA GLY A 42 -6.44 16.33 -11.15
C GLY A 42 -6.82 14.86 -10.94
N LYS A 43 -6.36 13.93 -11.80
CA LYS A 43 -6.62 12.49 -11.64
C LYS A 43 -5.48 11.80 -10.86
N PRO A 44 -5.78 11.14 -9.73
CA PRO A 44 -4.80 10.37 -8.96
C PRO A 44 -4.45 9.07 -9.70
N ILE A 45 -3.16 8.73 -9.69
CA ILE A 45 -2.59 7.51 -10.28
C ILE A 45 -1.60 6.95 -9.27
N HIS A 46 -1.89 5.77 -8.72
CA HIS A 46 -0.91 5.06 -7.89
C HIS A 46 0.18 4.43 -8.76
N GLY A 47 1.36 4.31 -8.17
CA GLY A 47 2.52 3.66 -8.76
C GLY A 47 3.47 3.23 -7.66
N ARG A 48 4.74 3.08 -8.00
CA ARG A 48 5.77 2.67 -7.03
C ARG A 48 6.92 3.65 -6.99
N SER A 49 7.57 3.67 -5.85
CA SER A 49 8.89 4.29 -5.67
C SER A 49 9.88 3.31 -5.07
N TRP A 50 11.17 3.56 -5.26
CA TRP A 50 12.26 2.77 -4.69
C TRP A 50 13.47 3.67 -4.39
N ASN A 51 14.37 3.17 -3.55
CA ASN A 51 15.63 3.84 -3.25
C ASN A 51 16.69 3.43 -4.27
N ASN A 52 17.31 4.41 -4.91
CA ASN A 52 18.55 4.23 -5.66
C ASN A 52 19.57 5.25 -5.18
N GLY A 53 20.71 4.80 -4.65
CA GLY A 53 21.77 5.70 -4.17
C GLY A 53 21.34 6.66 -3.05
N GLY A 54 20.35 6.31 -2.24
CA GLY A 54 19.84 7.14 -1.16
C GLY A 54 18.70 8.10 -1.55
N VAL A 55 18.31 8.13 -2.83
CA VAL A 55 17.27 9.02 -3.33
C VAL A 55 16.07 8.27 -3.92
N VAL A 56 14.94 8.96 -4.00
CA VAL A 56 13.69 8.43 -4.56
C VAL A 56 13.77 8.40 -6.09
N GLU A 57 13.59 7.20 -6.64
CA GLU A 57 13.12 6.97 -8.00
C GLU A 57 11.70 6.41 -7.98
N CYS A 58 11.01 6.49 -9.11
CA CYS A 58 9.63 6.06 -9.22
C CYS A 58 9.23 5.61 -10.63
N SER A 59 8.07 4.98 -10.71
CA SER A 59 7.46 4.54 -11.96
C SER A 59 5.94 4.57 -11.84
N PHE A 60 5.29 5.21 -12.81
CA PHE A 60 3.84 5.33 -12.93
C PHE A 60 3.38 4.91 -14.33
N PRO A 61 2.30 4.12 -14.44
CA PRO A 61 1.67 3.86 -15.73
C PRO A 61 0.77 5.03 -16.12
N TYR A 62 0.97 5.59 -17.31
CA TYR A 62 0.07 6.60 -17.87
C TYR A 62 -0.23 6.28 -19.33
N LYS A 63 -1.50 5.97 -19.63
CA LYS A 63 -1.92 5.43 -20.93
C LYS A 63 -1.10 4.18 -21.27
N LYS A 64 -0.26 4.24 -22.31
CA LYS A 64 0.59 3.13 -22.77
C LYS A 64 2.08 3.34 -22.47
N ALA A 65 2.43 4.35 -21.67
CA ALA A 65 3.81 4.70 -21.36
C ALA A 65 4.10 4.57 -19.87
N GLU A 66 5.29 4.07 -19.55
CA GLU A 66 5.88 4.19 -18.22
C GLU A 66 6.52 5.58 -18.07
N LEU A 67 6.15 6.30 -17.00
CA LEU A 67 6.72 7.60 -16.64
C LEU A 67 7.57 7.45 -15.39
N ARG A 68 8.82 7.94 -15.43
CA ARG A 68 9.82 7.77 -14.37
C ARG A 68 10.54 9.06 -13.96
N THR A 69 10.67 10.00 -14.89
CA THR A 69 11.48 11.19 -14.65
C THR A 69 10.66 12.34 -14.09
N ALA A 70 11.31 13.26 -13.36
CA ALA A 70 10.66 14.47 -12.88
C ALA A 70 10.05 15.31 -14.01
N GLN A 71 10.67 15.31 -15.19
CA GLN A 71 10.13 16.00 -16.37
C GLN A 71 8.84 15.35 -16.88
N GLN A 72 8.79 14.01 -16.96
CA GLN A 72 7.58 13.29 -17.37
C GLN A 72 6.44 13.41 -16.37
N LEU A 73 6.78 13.49 -15.09
CA LEU A 73 5.85 13.53 -13.96
C LEU A 73 5.51 14.97 -13.50
N GLU A 74 5.98 15.99 -14.22
CA GLU A 74 5.67 17.40 -13.96
C GLU A 74 6.05 17.85 -12.52
N GLY A 75 7.17 17.33 -12.01
CA GLY A 75 7.80 17.81 -10.78
C GLY A 75 7.85 16.76 -9.66
N ASN A 76 6.76 16.63 -8.91
CA ASN A 76 6.74 15.89 -7.64
C ASN A 76 5.72 14.76 -7.65
N ILE A 77 6.01 13.76 -6.83
CA ILE A 77 5.08 12.67 -6.51
C ILE A 77 4.71 12.79 -5.02
N GLN A 78 3.90 11.86 -4.54
CA GLN A 78 3.68 11.63 -3.14
C GLN A 78 4.04 10.20 -2.76
N VAL A 79 4.50 10.00 -1.53
CA VAL A 79 4.78 8.68 -0.95
C VAL A 79 3.87 8.49 0.26
N LEU A 80 3.23 7.33 0.34
CA LEU A 80 2.37 7.00 1.48
C LEU A 80 3.20 6.93 2.76
N GLN A 81 2.74 7.58 3.82
CA GLN A 81 3.37 7.55 5.13
C GLN A 81 2.47 6.90 6.17
N TYR A 82 3.10 6.24 7.13
CA TYR A 82 2.42 5.76 8.33
C TYR A 82 3.28 6.06 9.57
N THR A 83 2.96 7.13 10.27
CA THR A 83 3.67 7.55 11.49
C THR A 83 2.80 7.31 12.71
N GLY A 84 3.30 6.55 13.69
CA GLY A 84 2.54 6.11 14.85
C GLY A 84 2.04 4.68 14.68
N ASP A 85 0.87 4.40 15.25
CA ASP A 85 0.26 3.06 15.31
C ASP A 85 -1.27 3.15 15.29
N HIS A 86 -1.95 2.00 15.37
CA HIS A 86 -3.42 1.93 15.38
C HIS A 86 -4.05 2.68 16.58
N ASN A 87 -3.34 2.83 17.71
CA ASN A 87 -3.83 3.56 18.87
C ASN A 87 -3.82 5.09 18.66
N THR A 88 -2.99 5.59 17.72
CA THR A 88 -2.82 7.02 17.44
C THR A 88 -3.41 7.45 16.10
N GLN A 89 -3.50 6.52 15.15
CA GLN A 89 -4.05 6.71 13.81
C GLN A 89 -5.49 6.21 13.68
N GLY A 90 -5.94 5.28 14.54
CA GLY A 90 -7.25 4.64 14.47
C GLY A 90 -7.35 3.52 13.42
N PHE A 91 -6.26 3.25 12.70
CA PHE A 91 -6.17 2.15 11.74
C PHE A 91 -4.72 1.71 11.55
N TRP A 92 -4.51 0.57 10.90
CA TRP A 92 -3.23 0.13 10.36
C TRP A 92 -3.40 -0.40 8.92
N TYR A 93 -2.34 -0.38 8.12
CA TYR A 93 -2.40 -0.87 6.73
C TYR A 93 -2.26 -2.39 6.66
N GLU A 94 -3.28 -3.04 6.13
CA GLU A 94 -3.33 -4.48 5.90
C GLU A 94 -3.38 -4.76 4.39
N TRP A 95 -2.52 -5.67 3.93
CA TRP A 95 -2.57 -6.15 2.56
C TRP A 95 -3.45 -7.39 2.48
N ILE A 96 -4.52 -7.34 1.69
CA ILE A 96 -5.42 -8.48 1.45
C ILE A 96 -5.46 -8.82 -0.03
N GLN A 97 -5.87 -10.05 -0.36
CA GLN A 97 -6.09 -10.42 -1.77
C GLN A 97 -7.31 -9.66 -2.32
N TYR A 98 -7.23 -9.24 -3.58
CA TYR A 98 -8.27 -8.46 -4.25
C TYR A 98 -9.63 -9.15 -4.21
N LYS A 99 -9.67 -10.48 -4.36
CA LYS A 99 -10.91 -11.25 -4.30
C LYS A 99 -11.61 -11.17 -2.93
N ASP A 100 -10.85 -11.01 -1.85
CA ASP A 100 -11.38 -10.95 -0.47
C ASP A 100 -11.95 -9.57 -0.10
N ARG A 101 -11.89 -8.57 -1.01
CA ARG A 101 -12.19 -7.16 -0.68
C ARG A 101 -13.62 -6.91 -0.19
N PHE A 102 -14.56 -7.75 -0.60
CA PHE A 102 -15.96 -7.68 -0.14
C PHE A 102 -16.15 -8.48 1.15
N ASP A 103 -15.62 -9.69 1.22
CA ASP A 103 -15.73 -10.58 2.39
C ASP A 103 -15.03 -10.01 3.63
N LYS A 104 -13.93 -9.26 3.43
CA LYS A 104 -13.16 -8.61 4.50
C LYS A 104 -13.54 -7.15 4.72
N SER A 105 -14.62 -6.66 4.11
CA SER A 105 -15.01 -5.24 4.20
C SER A 105 -15.41 -4.79 5.61
N GLU A 106 -15.91 -5.70 6.45
CA GLU A 106 -16.23 -5.38 7.84
C GLU A 106 -14.97 -4.97 8.62
N GLY A 107 -15.00 -3.76 9.21
CA GLY A 107 -13.86 -3.20 9.93
C GLY A 107 -12.68 -2.78 9.06
N ARG A 108 -12.87 -2.69 7.73
CA ARG A 108 -11.81 -2.29 6.79
C ARG A 108 -12.31 -1.24 5.81
N GLN A 109 -11.43 -0.30 5.49
CA GLN A 109 -11.70 0.74 4.49
C GLN A 109 -10.66 0.63 3.37
N LEU A 110 -11.10 0.64 2.12
CA LEU A 110 -10.17 0.58 0.98
C LEU A 110 -9.28 1.84 0.95
N LEU A 111 -7.95 1.66 0.92
CA LEU A 111 -7.04 2.78 0.64
C LEU A 111 -7.24 3.22 -0.82
N ARG A 112 -7.70 4.45 -1.03
CA ARG A 112 -7.93 5.01 -2.37
C ARG A 112 -7.73 6.51 -2.39
N CYS A 113 -7.42 7.03 -3.57
CA CYS A 113 -7.51 8.45 -3.88
C CYS A 113 -8.38 8.57 -5.13
N GLY A 114 -9.53 9.25 -5.05
CA GLY A 114 -10.50 9.27 -6.14
C GLY A 114 -10.88 7.85 -6.55
N ASP A 115 -10.75 7.53 -7.83
CA ASP A 115 -11.01 6.18 -8.37
C ASP A 115 -9.76 5.30 -8.43
N SER A 116 -8.60 5.75 -7.94
CA SER A 116 -7.36 4.98 -7.97
C SER A 116 -7.09 4.32 -6.62
N PHE A 117 -6.75 3.04 -6.61
CA PHE A 117 -6.21 2.35 -5.43
C PHE A 117 -5.02 1.45 -5.79
N PRO A 118 -4.03 1.29 -4.90
CA PRO A 118 -2.83 0.52 -5.18
C PRO A 118 -3.13 -0.98 -5.24
N ILE A 119 -2.48 -1.68 -6.17
CA ILE A 119 -2.55 -3.14 -6.33
C ILE A 119 -1.17 -3.72 -6.62
N LEU A 120 -0.85 -4.81 -5.94
CA LEU A 120 0.42 -5.52 -5.99
C LEU A 120 0.24 -6.86 -6.70
N TRP A 121 0.87 -6.98 -7.86
CA TRP A 121 1.08 -8.27 -8.51
C TRP A 121 2.31 -8.94 -7.88
N LYS A 122 2.09 -9.59 -6.74
CA LYS A 122 3.17 -10.15 -5.90
C LYS A 122 3.90 -11.31 -6.58
N ASP A 123 3.14 -12.27 -7.11
CA ASP A 123 3.68 -13.52 -7.66
C ASP A 123 3.97 -13.41 -9.17
N ARG A 124 4.35 -12.21 -9.62
CA ARG A 124 4.75 -11.99 -11.01
C ARG A 124 6.10 -12.70 -11.27
N PRO A 125 6.23 -13.51 -12.34
CA PRO A 125 7.45 -14.30 -12.59
C PRO A 125 8.74 -13.49 -12.65
N GLU A 126 8.71 -12.29 -13.23
CA GLU A 126 9.88 -11.42 -13.37
C GLU A 126 10.06 -10.48 -12.17
N GLY A 127 9.45 -10.79 -11.04
CA GLY A 127 9.47 -10.01 -9.81
C GLY A 127 8.20 -9.18 -9.61
N ALA A 128 7.85 -9.03 -8.33
CA ALA A 128 6.64 -8.34 -7.90
C ALA A 128 6.55 -6.92 -8.48
N LEU A 129 5.34 -6.47 -8.78
CA LEU A 129 5.11 -5.16 -9.37
C LEU A 129 3.90 -4.47 -8.74
N LEU A 130 4.10 -3.26 -8.23
CA LEU A 130 3.02 -2.40 -7.73
C LEU A 130 2.55 -1.46 -8.84
N GLY A 131 1.23 -1.39 -8.98
CA GLY A 131 0.50 -0.49 -9.88
C GLY A 131 -0.78 0.02 -9.22
N TYR A 132 -1.79 0.30 -10.02
CA TYR A 132 -3.09 0.76 -9.53
C TYR A 132 -4.26 0.14 -10.26
N VAL A 133 -5.42 0.09 -9.63
CA VAL A 133 -6.72 -0.19 -10.27
C VAL A 133 -7.50 1.09 -10.42
N ASP A 134 -8.10 1.30 -11.59
CA ASP A 134 -9.18 2.26 -11.78
C ASP A 134 -10.51 1.64 -11.36
N ASN A 135 -11.10 2.15 -10.28
CA ASN A 135 -12.32 1.65 -9.67
C ASN A 135 -13.57 1.82 -10.56
N LYS A 136 -13.50 2.61 -11.64
CA LYS A 136 -14.59 2.72 -12.62
C LYS A 136 -14.54 1.63 -13.68
N THR A 137 -13.34 1.25 -14.12
CA THR A 137 -13.17 0.28 -15.21
C THR A 137 -12.78 -1.12 -14.70
N GLU A 138 -12.38 -1.23 -13.44
CA GLU A 138 -11.80 -2.43 -12.82
C GLU A 138 -10.57 -2.96 -13.58
N ILE A 139 -9.81 -2.05 -14.19
CA ILE A 139 -8.56 -2.35 -14.88
C ILE A 139 -7.40 -1.99 -13.99
N ALA A 140 -6.49 -2.94 -13.79
CA ALA A 140 -5.20 -2.72 -13.16
C ALA A 140 -4.13 -2.38 -14.21
N LEU A 141 -3.37 -1.32 -13.97
CA LEU A 141 -2.22 -0.93 -14.78
C LEU A 141 -0.93 -0.99 -13.96
N PHE A 142 0.10 -1.56 -14.56
CA PHE A 142 1.45 -1.66 -13.99
C PHE A 142 2.46 -1.14 -15.00
N SER A 143 3.51 -0.44 -14.56
CA SER A 143 4.56 0.09 -15.45
C SER A 143 5.90 -0.61 -15.20
N CYS A 144 6.60 -1.07 -16.23
CA CYS A 144 7.97 -1.58 -16.12
C CYS A 144 8.63 -1.58 -17.50
N ASP A 145 9.94 -1.35 -17.56
CA ASP A 145 10.75 -1.44 -18.78
C ASP A 145 10.19 -0.67 -19.99
N GLY A 146 9.71 0.56 -19.74
CA GLY A 146 9.14 1.45 -20.73
C GLY A 146 7.71 1.09 -21.16
N LYS A 147 7.11 0.03 -20.59
CA LYS A 147 5.81 -0.51 -20.98
C LYS A 147 4.78 -0.39 -19.87
N VAL A 148 3.51 -0.45 -20.26
CA VAL A 148 2.37 -0.61 -19.35
C VAL A 148 1.73 -1.97 -19.57
N TYR A 149 1.52 -2.70 -18.48
CA TYR A 149 0.84 -3.99 -18.45
C TYR A 149 -0.56 -3.78 -17.90
N GLU A 150 -1.56 -4.26 -18.65
CA GLU A 150 -2.98 -4.23 -18.28
C GLU A 150 -3.41 -5.60 -17.76
N LYS A 151 -4.16 -5.61 -16.65
CA LYS A 151 -4.79 -6.80 -16.06
C LYS A 151 -6.21 -6.48 -15.65
N LYS A 152 -7.13 -7.44 -15.78
CA LYS A 152 -8.56 -7.23 -15.48
C LYS A 152 -9.27 -8.51 -15.10
N GLY A 153 -10.46 -8.37 -14.52
CA GLY A 153 -11.32 -9.49 -14.15
C GLY A 153 -10.63 -10.49 -13.22
N GLY A 154 -10.75 -11.78 -13.53
CA GLY A 154 -10.24 -12.88 -12.69
C GLY A 154 -8.72 -12.84 -12.45
N GLU A 155 -7.93 -12.22 -13.33
CA GLU A 155 -6.47 -12.10 -13.17
C GLU A 155 -6.08 -11.30 -11.93
N LEU A 156 -6.95 -10.42 -11.43
CA LEU A 156 -6.69 -9.59 -10.27
C LEU A 156 -6.84 -10.36 -8.95
N SER A 157 -7.53 -11.50 -8.94
CA SER A 157 -8.05 -12.16 -7.73
C SER A 157 -7.01 -12.40 -6.63
N ASN A 158 -5.82 -12.85 -7.02
CA ASN A 158 -4.73 -13.19 -6.09
C ASN A 158 -3.71 -12.06 -5.92
N MET A 159 -3.91 -10.92 -6.58
CA MET A 159 -3.12 -9.71 -6.35
C MET A 159 -3.54 -9.07 -5.02
N TYR A 160 -2.66 -8.25 -4.43
CA TYR A 160 -2.90 -7.68 -3.11
C TYR A 160 -3.26 -6.20 -3.20
N ILE A 161 -4.26 -5.78 -2.46
CA ILE A 161 -4.62 -4.36 -2.28
C ILE A 161 -4.39 -3.95 -0.83
N VAL A 162 -4.37 -2.64 -0.58
CA VAL A 162 -4.19 -2.09 0.76
C VAL A 162 -5.55 -1.71 1.34
N MET A 163 -5.83 -2.19 2.54
CA MET A 163 -6.97 -1.81 3.34
C MET A 163 -6.49 -1.12 4.62
N ARG A 164 -7.23 -0.11 5.08
CA ARG A 164 -7.13 0.46 6.42
C ARG A 164 -7.95 -0.43 7.35
N ASN A 165 -7.30 -1.26 8.15
CA ASN A 165 -7.98 -2.05 9.16
C ASN A 165 -8.19 -1.19 10.41
N THR A 166 -9.45 -0.98 10.79
CA THR A 166 -9.86 -0.09 11.89
C THR A 166 -10.14 -0.85 13.18
N ILE A 167 -9.95 -2.17 13.21
CA ILE A 167 -10.22 -3.04 14.36
C ILE A 167 -8.91 -3.60 14.90
N GLY A 168 -8.66 -3.34 16.20
CA GLY A 168 -7.48 -3.85 16.90
C GLY A 168 -6.16 -3.36 16.28
N GLY A 169 -5.11 -4.15 16.51
CA GLY A 169 -3.77 -3.87 15.99
C GLY A 169 -3.29 -4.88 14.95
N PRO A 170 -2.16 -4.61 14.28
CA PRO A 170 -1.55 -5.55 13.35
C PRO A 170 -1.13 -6.85 14.05
N PRO A 171 -0.98 -7.96 13.32
CA PRO A 171 -0.37 -9.18 13.83
C PRO A 171 0.98 -8.85 14.50
N HIS A 172 1.24 -9.46 15.65
CA HIS A 172 2.47 -9.26 16.45
C HIS A 172 2.65 -7.85 17.02
N CYS A 173 1.59 -7.04 17.13
CA CYS A 173 1.68 -5.75 17.82
C CYS A 173 1.97 -5.95 19.31
N GLU A 174 3.02 -5.29 19.80
CA GLU A 174 3.45 -5.35 21.21
C GLU A 174 2.99 -4.13 22.04
N CYS A 175 2.01 -3.36 21.58
CA CYS A 175 1.48 -2.25 22.37
C CYS A 175 0.71 -2.77 23.59
N SER A 176 0.53 -1.95 24.62
CA SER A 176 -0.21 -2.32 25.83
C SER A 176 -1.64 -2.78 25.58
N THR A 177 -2.28 -2.31 24.50
CA THR A 177 -3.64 -2.71 24.09
C THR A 177 -3.68 -4.10 23.47
N CYS A 178 -2.62 -4.50 22.74
CA CYS A 178 -2.53 -5.76 22.01
C CYS A 178 -1.80 -6.88 22.75
N LYS A 179 -0.99 -6.54 23.76
CA LYS A 179 -0.36 -7.53 24.64
C LYS A 179 -1.47 -8.33 25.35
N VAL A 180 -1.77 -9.52 24.83
CA VAL A 180 -2.55 -10.52 25.53
C VAL A 180 -1.63 -11.11 26.60
N ALA A 181 -2.10 -11.19 27.84
CA ALA A 181 -1.36 -11.90 28.89
C ALA A 181 -1.08 -13.34 28.42
N PRO A 182 0.11 -13.90 28.64
CA PRO A 182 0.36 -15.30 28.33
C PRO A 182 -0.70 -16.16 29.05
N PRO A 183 -1.19 -17.26 28.42
CA PRO A 183 -2.12 -18.14 29.08
C PRO A 183 -1.51 -18.61 30.41
N PRO A 184 -2.32 -18.71 31.49
CA PRO A 184 -1.82 -19.18 32.77
C PRO A 184 -1.16 -20.56 32.60
N PRO A 185 -0.07 -20.86 33.33
CA PRO A 185 0.59 -22.15 33.24
C PRO A 185 -0.44 -23.27 33.46
N GLY A 186 -0.48 -24.21 32.52
CA GLY A 186 -1.37 -25.37 32.63
C GLY A 186 -1.08 -26.18 33.90
N PRO A 187 -2.06 -26.97 34.38
CA PRO A 187 -1.84 -27.81 35.55
C PRO A 187 -0.62 -28.73 35.34
N PRO A 188 0.19 -28.97 36.38
CA PRO A 188 1.35 -29.86 36.27
C PRO A 188 0.91 -31.25 35.81
N PRO A 189 1.76 -31.96 35.03
CA PRO A 189 1.44 -33.31 34.58
C PRO A 189 1.17 -34.24 35.78
N PRO A 190 0.24 -35.20 35.66
CA PRO A 190 -0.01 -36.18 36.70
C PRO A 190 1.29 -36.94 37.05
N ARG A 191 1.53 -37.12 38.36
CA ARG A 191 2.63 -37.96 38.87
C ARG A 191 2.31 -39.44 38.69
#